data_AF-A0A949U1D7-F1
#
_entry.id   AF-A0A949U1D7-F1
#
_cell.length_a   1.000
_cell.length_b   1.000
_cell.length_c   1.000
_cell.angle_alpha   90.00
_cell.angle_beta   90.00
_cell.angle_gamma   90.00
#
_symmetry.space_group_name_H-M   'P 1'
#
loop_
_entity.id
_entity.type
_entity.pdbx_description
1 polymer ?
#
loop_
_entity_poly.entity_id
_entity_poly.type
_entity_poly.pdbx_seq_one_letter_code
_entity_poly.pdbx_strand_id
1 'polypeptide(L)'
;MRGIVAILCALLAAGCSEILQRGTASVDEMLGQVVSVARAPAAEQKSALARAQALFDRDRSPINQLRLAALLATLAPPLRDDARAADLLEPLSDASSPGIGRFAAFLAAQVSERQRILREMERAVA
;
A
#
# COMPACT_ATOMS: atom_id res chain seq x y z
N MET A 1 -30.06 2.82 -35.99
CA MET A 1 -28.95 3.63 -35.43
C MET A 1 -28.93 3.67 -33.90
N ARG A 2 -30.07 3.84 -33.20
CA ARG A 2 -30.13 3.86 -31.73
C ARG A 2 -29.62 2.59 -31.02
N GLY A 3 -29.88 1.40 -31.59
CA GLY A 3 -29.43 0.13 -31.01
C GLY A 3 -27.92 -0.13 -31.14
N ILE A 4 -27.28 0.39 -32.19
CA ILE A 4 -25.84 0.16 -32.42
C ILE A 4 -25.00 0.99 -31.43
N VAL A 5 -25.45 2.22 -31.10
CA VAL A 5 -24.81 3.08 -30.09
C VAL A 5 -24.92 2.48 -28.69
N ALA A 6 -26.05 1.86 -28.35
CA ALA A 6 -26.24 1.22 -27.05
C ALA A 6 -25.32 0.00 -26.85
N ILE A 7 -25.10 -0.79 -27.91
CA ILE A 7 -24.22 -1.96 -27.87
C ILE A 7 -22.74 -1.54 -27.77
N LEU A 8 -22.33 -0.46 -28.45
CA LEU A 8 -20.97 0.07 -28.34
C LEU A 8 -20.67 0.61 -26.93
N CYS A 9 -21.62 1.29 -26.29
CA CYS A 9 -21.44 1.79 -24.92
C CYS A 9 -21.36 0.66 -23.88
N ALA A 10 -22.08 -0.45 -24.07
CA ALA A 10 -22.02 -1.60 -23.17
C ALA A 10 -20.67 -2.34 -23.23
N LEU A 11 -20.06 -2.42 -24.42
CA LEU A 11 -18.75 -3.05 -24.61
C LEU A 11 -17.59 -2.22 -24.04
N LEU A 12 -17.69 -0.89 -24.06
CA LEU A 12 -16.70 0.01 -23.47
C LEU A 12 -16.75 0.02 -21.93
N ALA A 13 -17.92 -0.18 -21.33
CA ALA A 13 -18.08 -0.22 -19.87
C ALA A 13 -17.47 -1.49 -19.22
N ALA A 14 -17.50 -2.63 -19.92
CA ALA A 14 -16.94 -3.89 -19.41
C ALA A 14 -15.41 -3.89 -19.28
N GLY A 15 -14.71 -3.12 -20.14
CA GLY A 15 -13.25 -3.00 -20.09
C GLY A 15 -12.74 -2.23 -18.87
N CYS A 16 -13.51 -1.25 -18.37
CA CYS A 16 -13.14 -0.47 -17.19
C CYS A 16 -13.24 -1.29 -15.89
N SER A 17 -14.20 -2.21 -15.78
CA SER A 17 -14.36 -3.02 -14.58
C SER A 17 -13.21 -4.00 -14.36
N GLU A 18 -12.70 -4.67 -15.39
CA GLU A 18 -11.63 -5.66 -15.22
C GLU A 18 -10.29 -5.05 -14.77
N ILE A 19 -9.95 -3.86 -15.26
CA ILE A 19 -8.71 -3.17 -14.89
C ILE A 19 -8.76 -2.72 -13.43
N LEU A 20 -9.90 -2.16 -13.00
CA LEU A 20 -10.13 -1.78 -11.60
C LEU A 20 -10.11 -3.00 -10.66
N GLN A 21 -10.72 -4.10 -11.08
CA GLN A 21 -10.85 -5.32 -10.27
C GLN A 21 -9.50 -6.06 -10.12
N ARG A 22 -8.64 -6.00 -11.14
CA ARG A 22 -7.26 -6.52 -11.05
C ARG A 22 -6.40 -5.70 -10.08
N GLY A 23 -6.57 -4.38 -10.08
CA GLY A 23 -5.92 -3.48 -9.13
C GLY A 23 -6.30 -3.79 -7.68
N THR A 24 -7.59 -3.97 -7.39
CA THR A 24 -8.06 -4.29 -6.02
C THR A 24 -7.65 -5.69 -5.57
N ALA A 25 -7.75 -6.70 -6.44
CA ALA A 25 -7.32 -8.06 -6.12
C ALA A 25 -5.82 -8.14 -5.77
N SER A 26 -4.99 -7.32 -6.42
CA SER A 26 -3.56 -7.25 -6.13
C SER A 26 -3.24 -6.63 -4.76
N VAL A 27 -4.08 -5.71 -4.28
CA VAL A 27 -3.93 -5.09 -2.95
C VAL A 27 -4.33 -6.10 -1.87
N ASP A 28 -5.44 -6.80 -2.02
CA ASP A 28 -5.90 -7.79 -1.02
C ASP A 28 -4.89 -8.92 -0.83
N GLU A 29 -4.33 -9.46 -1.91
CA GLU A 29 -3.28 -10.47 -1.83
C GLU A 29 -2.03 -9.93 -1.13
N MET A 30 -1.59 -8.72 -1.49
CA MET A 30 -0.45 -8.06 -0.86
C MET A 30 -0.69 -7.84 0.64
N LEU A 31 -1.90 -7.44 1.05
CA LEU A 31 -2.24 -7.25 2.45
C LEU A 31 -2.22 -8.57 3.23
N GLY A 32 -2.77 -9.64 2.65
CA GLY A 32 -2.68 -10.98 3.24
C GLY A 32 -1.23 -11.39 3.50
N GLN A 33 -0.34 -11.12 2.55
CA GLN A 33 1.10 -11.37 2.70
C GLN A 33 1.74 -10.50 3.80
N VAL A 34 1.46 -9.19 3.84
CA VAL A 34 2.01 -8.28 4.86
C VAL A 34 1.59 -8.70 6.27
N VAL A 35 0.30 -9.02 6.46
CA VAL A 35 -0.23 -9.48 7.76
C VAL A 35 0.37 -10.82 8.17
N SER A 36 0.53 -11.75 7.23
CA SER A 36 1.20 -13.03 7.48
C SER A 36 2.65 -12.82 7.92
N VAL A 37 3.39 -11.97 7.21
CA VAL A 37 4.79 -11.64 7.54
C VAL A 37 4.89 -10.99 8.91
N ALA A 38 4.01 -10.06 9.26
CA ALA A 38 4.04 -9.38 10.55
C ALA A 38 3.88 -10.33 11.76
N ARG A 39 3.29 -11.51 11.55
CA ARG A 39 3.13 -12.56 12.56
C ARG A 39 4.21 -13.63 12.52
N ALA A 40 5.07 -13.62 11.50
CA ALA A 40 6.15 -14.58 11.32
C ALA A 40 7.31 -14.31 12.30
N PRO A 41 8.23 -15.28 12.50
CA PRO A 41 9.46 -15.05 13.24
C PRO A 41 10.31 -13.89 12.69
N ALA A 42 11.10 -13.23 13.55
CA ALA A 42 11.87 -12.04 13.19
C ALA A 42 12.83 -12.24 12.00
N ALA A 43 13.43 -13.43 11.86
CA ALA A 43 14.27 -13.77 10.72
C ALA A 43 13.49 -13.75 9.39
N GLU A 44 12.26 -14.27 9.40
CA GLU A 44 11.37 -14.26 8.24
C GLU A 44 10.91 -12.84 7.91
N GLN A 45 10.54 -12.05 8.93
CA GLN A 45 10.20 -10.63 8.76
C GLN A 45 11.33 -9.85 8.07
N LYS A 46 12.57 -10.00 8.57
CA LYS A 46 13.75 -9.35 7.99
C LYS A 46 13.98 -9.79 6.55
N SER A 47 13.84 -11.10 6.28
CA SER A 47 14.00 -11.63 4.92
C SER A 47 12.93 -11.09 3.96
N ALA A 48 11.68 -10.96 4.42
CA ALA A 48 10.58 -10.44 3.63
C ALA A 48 10.76 -8.96 3.31
N LEU A 49 11.19 -8.17 4.29
CA LEU A 49 11.51 -6.76 4.08
C LEU A 49 12.65 -6.58 3.06
N ALA A 50 13.71 -7.39 3.16
CA ALA A 50 14.81 -7.36 2.19
C ALA A 50 14.36 -7.74 0.76
N ARG A 51 13.46 -8.72 0.63
CA ARG A 51 12.88 -9.09 -0.67
C ARG A 51 12.01 -7.97 -1.24
N ALA A 52 11.16 -7.35 -0.42
CA ALA A 52 10.34 -6.23 -0.86
C ALA A 52 11.18 -5.04 -1.31
N GLN A 53 12.28 -4.76 -0.59
CA GLN A 53 13.26 -3.77 -0.99
C GLN A 53 13.85 -4.07 -2.37
N ALA A 54 14.37 -5.29 -2.57
CA ALA A 54 14.98 -5.70 -3.84
C ALA A 54 13.98 -5.65 -5.01
N LEU A 55 12.71 -6.00 -4.78
CA LEU A 55 11.66 -5.90 -5.79
C LEU A 55 11.39 -4.45 -6.18
N PHE A 56 11.31 -3.54 -5.21
CA PHE A 56 11.12 -2.11 -5.47
C PHE A 56 12.32 -1.49 -6.21
N ASP A 57 13.54 -1.87 -5.82
CA ASP A 57 14.75 -1.38 -6.48
C ASP A 57 14.87 -1.86 -7.93
N ARG A 58 14.38 -3.08 -8.21
CA ARG A 58 14.29 -3.63 -9.57
C ARG A 58 13.16 -2.99 -10.39
N ASP A 59 12.00 -2.81 -9.78
CA ASP A 59 10.80 -2.28 -10.43
C ASP A 59 10.03 -1.38 -9.45
N ARG A 60 10.05 -0.07 -9.71
CA ARG A 60 9.38 0.97 -8.93
C ARG A 60 7.89 1.10 -9.28
N SER A 61 7.23 0.00 -9.59
CA SER A 61 5.79 -0.01 -9.81
C SER A 61 5.02 0.35 -8.52
N PRO A 62 3.82 0.96 -8.62
CA PRO A 62 3.02 1.35 -7.47
C PRO A 62 2.76 0.21 -6.46
N ILE A 63 2.60 -1.02 -6.94
CA ILE A 63 2.35 -2.18 -6.08
C ILE A 63 3.59 -2.60 -5.28
N ASN A 64 4.79 -2.52 -5.87
CA ASN A 64 6.04 -2.84 -5.16
C ASN A 64 6.37 -1.75 -4.14
N GLN A 65 6.13 -0.49 -4.50
CA GLN A 65 6.26 0.64 -3.60
C GLN A 65 5.31 0.52 -2.40
N LEU A 66 4.03 0.22 -2.65
CA LEU A 66 3.04 0.01 -1.60
C LEU A 66 3.41 -1.17 -0.71
N ARG A 67 3.86 -2.30 -1.27
CA ARG A 67 4.28 -3.48 -0.50
C ARG A 67 5.44 -3.14 0.45
N LEU A 68 6.46 -2.43 -0.03
CA LEU A 68 7.59 -2.02 0.79
C LEU A 68 7.14 -1.08 1.92
N ALA A 69 6.35 -0.06 1.60
CA ALA A 69 5.80 0.87 2.58
C ALA A 69 4.95 0.16 3.64
N ALA A 70 4.09 -0.79 3.23
CA ALA A 70 3.24 -1.54 4.13
C ALA A 70 4.05 -2.39 5.12
N LEU A 71 5.14 -3.02 4.68
CA LEU A 71 6.02 -3.76 5.59
C LEU A 71 6.74 -2.81 6.56
N LEU A 72 7.31 -1.71 6.08
CA LEU A 72 7.99 -0.72 6.93
C LEU A 72 7.04 -0.12 7.98
N ALA A 73 5.77 0.09 7.65
CA ALA A 73 4.77 0.62 8.57
C ALA A 73 4.18 -0.42 9.54
N THR A 74 4.17 -1.71 9.18
CA THR A 74 3.44 -2.75 9.95
C THR A 74 4.35 -3.53 10.88
N LEU A 75 5.59 -3.79 10.48
CA LEU A 75 6.53 -4.57 11.29
C LEU A 75 6.80 -3.89 12.64
N ALA A 76 7.28 -4.68 13.61
CA ALA A 76 7.67 -4.16 14.91
C ALA A 76 9.06 -3.49 14.84
N PRO A 77 9.39 -2.56 15.76
CA PRO A 77 10.77 -2.11 15.94
C PRO A 77 11.72 -3.31 16.15
N PRO A 78 12.95 -3.27 15.59
CA PRO A 78 13.58 -2.16 14.89
C PRO A 78 13.33 -2.14 13.37
N LEU A 79 12.53 -3.07 12.83
CA LEU A 79 12.25 -3.14 11.38
C LEU A 79 11.22 -2.10 10.92
N ARG A 80 10.45 -1.56 11.87
CA ARG A 80 9.54 -0.44 11.62
C ARG A 80 10.33 0.82 11.24
N ASP A 81 9.91 1.47 10.17
CA ASP A 81 10.41 2.77 9.76
C ASP A 81 9.24 3.60 9.22
N ASP A 82 8.58 4.31 10.13
CA ASP A 82 7.39 5.11 9.82
C ASP A 82 7.74 6.33 8.94
N ALA A 83 8.96 6.89 9.06
CA ALA A 83 9.39 8.02 8.24
C ALA A 83 9.51 7.59 6.77
N ARG A 84 10.28 6.52 6.53
CA ARG A 84 10.47 6.00 5.18
C ARG A 84 9.17 5.45 4.58
N ALA A 85 8.30 4.86 5.40
CA ALA A 85 6.99 4.44 4.94
C ALA A 85 6.16 5.64 4.45
N ALA A 86 6.17 6.77 5.17
CA ALA A 86 5.45 7.98 4.77
C ALA A 86 5.94 8.51 3.41
N ASP A 87 7.26 8.61 3.21
CA ASP A 87 7.85 9.06 1.94
C ASP A 87 7.44 8.18 0.75
N LEU A 88 7.39 6.86 0.96
CA LEU A 88 6.95 5.92 -0.07
C LEU A 88 5.45 5.98 -0.33
N LEU A 89 4.63 6.42 0.63
CA LEU A 89 3.18 6.50 0.48
C LEU A 89 2.72 7.82 -0.13
N GLU A 90 3.46 8.90 0.05
CA GLU A 90 3.13 10.24 -0.46
C GLU A 90 2.72 10.23 -1.95
N PRO A 91 3.53 9.72 -2.90
CA PRO A 91 3.17 9.77 -4.33
C PRO A 91 2.04 8.80 -4.72
N LEU A 92 1.67 7.87 -3.84
CA LEU A 92 0.58 6.91 -4.09
C LEU A 92 -0.74 7.35 -3.48
N SER A 93 -0.73 8.27 -2.52
CA SER A 93 -1.88 8.56 -1.68
C SER A 93 -2.92 9.38 -2.42
N ASP A 94 -3.99 8.70 -2.83
CA ASP A 94 -5.18 9.33 -3.40
C ASP A 94 -6.43 8.59 -2.91
N ALA A 95 -7.13 9.20 -1.95
CA ALA A 95 -8.33 8.63 -1.34
C ALA A 95 -9.49 8.42 -2.34
N SER A 96 -9.49 9.17 -3.46
CA SER A 96 -10.49 9.06 -4.51
C SER A 96 -10.22 7.88 -5.45
N SER A 97 -8.96 7.47 -5.59
CA SER A 97 -8.52 6.37 -6.44
C SER A 97 -8.75 5.00 -5.79
N PRO A 98 -9.50 4.07 -6.41
CA PRO A 98 -9.69 2.72 -5.88
C PRO A 98 -8.39 1.90 -5.76
N GLY A 99 -8.38 0.88 -4.92
CA GLY A 99 -7.25 -0.03 -4.77
C GLY A 99 -6.04 0.64 -4.12
N ILE A 100 -4.93 0.74 -4.85
CA ILE A 100 -3.63 1.21 -4.34
C ILE A 100 -3.76 2.62 -3.74
N GLY A 101 -4.45 3.54 -4.42
CA GLY A 101 -4.52 4.94 -4.00
C GLY A 101 -5.21 5.12 -2.65
N ARG A 102 -6.42 4.58 -2.51
CA ARG A 102 -7.20 4.64 -1.27
C ARG A 102 -6.51 3.92 -0.13
N PHE A 103 -5.90 2.77 -0.40
CA PHE A 103 -5.18 2.05 0.65
C PHE A 103 -3.91 2.79 1.07
N ALA A 104 -3.16 3.37 0.13
CA ALA A 104 -1.99 4.18 0.45
C ALA A 104 -2.38 5.40 1.30
N ALA A 105 -3.46 6.10 0.94
CA ALA A 105 -3.98 7.23 1.72
C ALA A 105 -4.39 6.82 3.15
N PHE A 106 -5.06 5.68 3.31
CA PHE A 106 -5.41 5.13 4.62
C PHE A 106 -4.17 4.83 5.45
N LEU A 107 -3.19 4.12 4.88
CA LEU A 107 -1.97 3.75 5.58
C LEU A 107 -1.11 4.98 5.93
N ALA A 108 -1.02 5.97 5.03
CA ALA A 108 -0.32 7.23 5.28
C ALA A 108 -0.92 7.98 6.47
N ALA A 109 -2.25 8.02 6.58
CA ALA A 109 -2.92 8.60 7.74
C ALA A 109 -2.57 7.87 9.04
N GLN A 110 -2.53 6.53 9.03
CA GLN A 110 -2.14 5.73 10.19
C GLN A 110 -0.69 5.96 10.62
N VAL A 111 0.23 6.05 9.65
CA VAL A 111 1.66 6.33 9.89
C VAL A 111 1.84 7.72 10.48
N SER A 112 1.19 8.74 9.89
CA SER A 112 1.24 10.13 10.36
C SER A 112 0.73 10.26 11.80
N GLU A 113 -0.35 9.57 12.13
CA GLU A 113 -0.93 9.58 13.47
C GLU A 113 0.01 8.95 14.51
N ARG A 114 0.65 7.81 14.20
CA ARG A 114 1.67 7.24 15.09
C ARG A 114 2.83 8.18 15.32
N GLN A 115 3.32 8.83 14.26
CA GLN A 115 4.41 9.81 14.40
C GLN A 115 3.98 11.02 15.23
N ARG A 116 2.72 11.48 15.11
CA ARG A 116 2.16 12.54 15.97
C ARG A 116 2.21 12.13 17.44
N ILE A 117 1.73 10.93 17.76
CA ILE A 117 1.73 10.38 19.12
C ILE A 117 3.16 10.30 19.67
N LEU A 118 4.12 9.78 18.88
CA LEU A 118 5.52 9.69 19.31
C LEU A 118 6.11 11.06 19.64
N ARG A 119 5.89 12.09 18.79
CA ARG A 119 6.34 13.46 19.05
C ARG A 119 5.70 14.06 20.31
N GLU A 120 4.44 13.75 20.56
CA GLU A 120 3.73 14.20 21.77
C GLU A 120 4.29 13.53 23.03
N MET A 121 4.59 12.23 22.96
CA MET A 121 5.25 11.51 24.05
C MET A 121 6.65 12.05 24.35
N GLU A 122 7.45 12.32 23.32
CA GLU A 122 8.79 12.92 23.46
C GLU A 122 8.73 14.28 24.16
N ARG A 123 7.77 15.14 23.78
CA ARG A 123 7.56 16.46 24.42
C ARG A 123 7.07 16.38 25.86
N ALA A 124 6.34 15.33 26.22
CA ALA A 124 5.84 15.16 27.59
C ALA A 124 6.90 14.64 28.57
N VAL A 125 7.98 14.05 28.06
CA VAL A 125 9.10 13.52 28.84
C VAL A 125 10.26 14.53 28.94
N ALA A 126 10.34 15.48 28.01
CA ALA A 126 11.31 16.59 28.00
C ALA A 126 10.92 17.72 28.96
#